data_AF-A0A3D5K1F7-F1
#
_entry.id   AF-A0A3D5K1F7-F1
#
_cell.length_a   1.000
_cell.length_b   1.000
_cell.length_c   1.000
_cell.angle_alpha   90.00
_cell.angle_beta   90.00
_cell.angle_gamma   90.00
#
_symmetry.space_group_name_H-M   'P 1'
#
loop_
_entity.id
_entity.type
_entity.pdbx_description
1 polymer ?
#
loop_
_entity_poly.entity_id
_entity_poly.type
_entity_poly.pdbx_seq_one_letter_code
_entity_poly.pdbx_strand_id
1 'polypeptide(L)'
;MAGLEDLYREIILDHYRSPRNRGELEVPPATMAEGFNPLCGDEIRVYLEVDDGVISDMRIGGQGCSISQSSASMMSTAVIGKSIDEARDVLRQFKEMMSIHEHGLDGDNSDRAGDDTADQPGA
;
A
#
# COMPACT_ATOMS: atom_id res chain seq x y z
N MET A 1 -30.82 -0.35 -2.06
CA MET A 1 -29.89 0.34 -1.14
C MET A 1 -29.04 1.32 -1.94
N ALA A 2 -29.63 2.41 -2.45
CA ALA A 2 -28.89 3.34 -3.32
C ALA A 2 -27.90 4.24 -2.54
N GLY A 3 -28.21 4.60 -1.29
CA GLY A 3 -27.43 5.61 -0.56
C GLY A 3 -26.05 5.18 -0.06
N LEU A 4 -25.78 3.89 0.10
CA LEU A 4 -24.48 3.43 0.62
C LEU A 4 -23.41 3.35 -0.49
N GLU A 5 -23.81 2.92 -1.69
CA GLU A 5 -22.93 2.90 -2.86
C GLU A 5 -22.48 4.31 -3.25
N ASP A 6 -23.41 5.27 -3.20
CA ASP A 6 -23.12 6.68 -3.44
C ASP A 6 -22.15 7.24 -2.40
N LEU A 7 -22.37 6.94 -1.11
CA LEU A 7 -21.46 7.38 -0.04
C LEU A 7 -20.03 6.82 -0.24
N TYR A 8 -19.90 5.53 -0.55
CA TYR A 8 -18.57 4.95 -0.79
C TYR A 8 -17.87 5.56 -1.99
N ARG A 9 -18.61 5.82 -3.07
CA ARG A 9 -18.08 6.52 -4.24
C ARG A 9 -17.61 7.93 -3.88
N GLU A 10 -18.38 8.68 -3.10
CA GLU A 10 -18.02 10.02 -2.68
C GLU A 10 -16.73 10.03 -1.84
N ILE A 11 -16.58 9.08 -0.92
CA ILE A 11 -15.35 8.94 -0.11
C ILE A 11 -14.13 8.68 -1.00
N ILE A 12 -14.24 7.75 -1.94
CA ILE A 12 -13.13 7.46 -2.88
C ILE A 12 -12.79 8.71 -3.69
N LEU A 13 -13.80 9.41 -4.22
CA LEU A 13 -13.58 10.60 -5.03
C LEU A 13 -12.99 11.77 -4.23
N ASP A 14 -13.36 11.94 -2.96
CA ASP A 14 -12.77 12.94 -2.07
C ASP A 14 -11.29 12.67 -1.85
N HIS A 15 -10.92 11.43 -1.50
CA HIS A 15 -9.51 11.05 -1.31
C HIS A 15 -8.69 11.13 -2.60
N TYR A 16 -9.30 10.92 -3.77
CA TYR A 16 -8.62 11.15 -5.05
C TYR A 16 -8.39 12.64 -5.35
N ARG A 17 -9.41 13.48 -5.15
CA ARG A 17 -9.36 14.91 -5.49
C ARG A 17 -8.56 15.74 -4.49
N SER A 18 -8.62 15.36 -3.22
CA SER A 18 -7.96 16.01 -2.10
C SER A 18 -7.22 14.96 -1.28
N PRO A 19 -6.13 14.39 -1.82
CA PRO A 19 -5.39 13.34 -1.13
C PRO A 19 -4.79 13.86 0.17
N ARG A 20 -5.10 13.16 1.27
CA ARG A 20 -4.51 13.38 2.58
C ARG A 20 -3.06 12.91 2.58
N ASN A 21 -2.24 13.64 3.34
CA ASN A 21 -0.83 13.32 3.59
C ASN A 21 0.01 13.15 2.32
N ARG A 22 -0.35 13.85 1.24
CA ARG A 22 0.47 13.88 0.03
C ARG A 22 1.78 14.64 0.28
N GLY A 23 2.87 14.13 -0.26
CA GLY A 23 4.18 14.77 -0.19
C GLY A 23 5.30 13.76 0.00
N GLU A 24 6.45 14.28 0.39
CA GLU A 24 7.66 13.52 0.71
C GLU A 24 8.16 13.97 2.09
N LEU A 25 8.88 13.10 2.79
CA LEU A 25 9.64 13.45 4.00
C LEU A 25 11.13 13.38 3.70
N GLU A 26 11.92 14.14 4.45
CA GLU A 26 13.37 13.97 4.42
C GLU A 26 13.75 12.60 4.98
N VAL A 27 14.68 11.94 4.28
CA VAL A 27 15.18 10.62 4.62
C VAL A 27 16.69 10.77 4.81
N PRO A 28 17.25 10.69 6.05
CA PRO A 28 16.61 10.45 7.37
C PRO A 28 15.91 11.69 7.99
N PRO A 29 15.06 11.55 9.04
CA PRO A 29 14.83 10.36 9.88
C PRO A 29 13.73 9.41 9.39
N ALA A 30 12.93 9.80 8.40
CA ALA A 30 11.91 8.93 7.85
C ALA A 30 12.53 7.73 7.11
N THR A 31 11.76 6.64 6.98
CA THR A 31 12.05 5.53 6.08
C THR A 31 11.20 5.67 4.82
N MET A 32 11.76 5.38 3.65
CA MET A 32 11.02 5.40 2.38
C MET A 32 11.01 4.02 1.72
N ALA A 33 9.85 3.62 1.21
CA ALA A 33 9.66 2.44 0.38
C ALA A 33 8.87 2.80 -0.88
N GLU A 34 9.19 2.13 -1.98
CA GLU A 34 8.56 2.33 -3.29
C GLU A 34 7.95 1.01 -3.80
N GLY A 35 6.80 1.10 -4.47
CA GLY A 35 6.13 -0.03 -5.11
C GLY A 35 5.59 0.35 -6.48
N PHE A 36 5.65 -0.60 -7.41
CA PHE A 36 5.19 -0.41 -8.79
C PHE A 36 4.19 -1.51 -9.19
N ASN A 37 3.05 -1.12 -9.74
CA ASN A 37 2.03 -2.00 -10.30
C ASN A 37 1.95 -1.79 -11.83
N PRO A 38 2.62 -2.61 -12.65
CA PRO A 38 2.68 -2.42 -14.11
C PRO A 38 1.34 -2.58 -14.81
N LEU A 39 0.39 -3.32 -14.22
CA LEU A 39 -0.92 -3.56 -14.83
C LEU A 39 -1.75 -2.28 -14.93
N CYS A 40 -1.60 -1.39 -13.96
CA CYS A 40 -2.28 -0.09 -13.91
C CYS A 40 -1.32 1.09 -14.15
N GLY A 41 -0.01 0.85 -14.15
CA GLY A 41 1.02 1.88 -14.21
C GLY A 41 1.11 2.71 -12.92
N ASP A 42 0.74 2.12 -11.77
CA ASP A 42 0.85 2.83 -10.49
C ASP A 42 2.30 2.78 -9.97
N GLU A 43 2.81 3.90 -9.53
CA GLU A 43 4.07 4.08 -8.81
C GLU A 43 3.74 4.78 -7.49
N ILE A 44 3.94 4.12 -6.35
CA ILE A 44 3.62 4.68 -5.04
C ILE A 44 4.90 4.71 -4.20
N ARG A 45 5.18 5.88 -3.62
CA ARG A 45 6.25 6.07 -2.62
C ARG A 45 5.63 6.35 -1.27
N VAL A 46 6.01 5.59 -0.26
CA VAL A 46 5.56 5.75 1.13
C VAL A 46 6.74 6.18 1.96
N TYR A 47 6.58 7.31 2.65
CA TYR A 47 7.51 7.82 3.64
C TYR A 47 6.88 7.62 5.01
N LEU A 48 7.62 7.07 5.96
CA LEU A 48 7.13 6.75 7.30
C LEU A 48 8.14 7.22 8.35
N GLU A 49 7.68 8.06 9.28
CA GLU A 49 8.44 8.45 10.46
C GLU A 49 7.84 7.76 11.69
N VAL A 50 8.71 7.22 12.53
CA VAL A 50 8.31 6.41 13.69
C VAL A 50 9.06 6.91 14.91
N ASP A 51 8.30 7.42 15.88
CA ASP A 51 8.81 7.90 17.15
C ASP A 51 8.32 6.99 18.27
N ASP A 52 9.25 6.44 19.05
CA ASP A 52 8.97 5.55 20.18
C ASP A 52 8.00 4.38 19.83
N GLY A 53 8.10 3.87 18.60
CA GLY A 53 7.27 2.77 18.10
C GLY A 53 5.87 3.17 17.60
N VAL A 54 5.59 4.47 17.52
CA VAL A 54 4.34 5.05 17.01
C VAL A 54 4.61 5.76 15.69
N ILE A 55 3.72 5.60 14.72
CA ILE A 55 3.79 6.31 13.43
C ILE A 55 3.46 7.78 13.67
N SER A 56 4.44 8.66 13.63
CA SER A 56 4.29 10.09 13.94
C SER A 56 3.92 10.93 12.72
N ASP A 57 4.51 10.64 11.56
CA ASP A 57 4.10 11.18 10.26
C ASP A 57 4.22 10.10 9.17
N MET A 58 3.42 10.24 8.13
CA MET A 58 3.46 9.39 6.95
C MET A 58 3.11 10.22 5.73
N ARG A 59 3.93 10.17 4.68
CA ARG A 59 3.65 10.88 3.41
C ARG A 59 3.58 9.93 2.23
N ILE A 60 2.71 10.28 1.29
CA ILE A 60 2.50 9.54 0.05
C ILE A 60 2.95 10.38 -1.15
N GLY A 61 3.91 9.83 -1.89
CA GLY A 61 4.37 10.32 -3.18
C GLY A 61 4.05 9.34 -4.31
N GLY A 62 4.51 9.67 -5.52
CA GLY A 62 4.25 8.88 -6.72
C GLY A 62 2.93 9.22 -7.42
N GLN A 63 2.55 8.43 -8.42
CA GLN A 63 1.39 8.61 -9.28
C GLN A 63 0.66 7.28 -9.50
N GLY A 64 -0.63 7.31 -9.78
CA GLY A 64 -1.37 6.09 -10.09
C GLY A 64 -2.82 6.37 -10.43
N CYS A 65 -3.56 5.30 -10.71
CA CYS A 65 -4.98 5.35 -10.93
C CYS A 65 -5.73 5.88 -9.70
N SER A 66 -6.97 6.31 -9.90
CA SER A 66 -7.79 6.90 -8.84
C SER A 66 -7.98 5.99 -7.63
N ILE A 67 -8.11 4.68 -7.85
CA ILE A 67 -8.25 3.69 -6.77
C ILE A 67 -6.96 3.59 -5.95
N SER A 68 -5.81 3.47 -6.61
CA SER A 68 -4.51 3.38 -5.94
C SER A 68 -4.22 4.63 -5.09
N GLN A 69 -4.41 5.81 -5.68
CA GLN A 69 -4.19 7.09 -4.98
C GLN A 69 -5.16 7.29 -3.80
N SER A 70 -6.45 6.93 -3.97
CA SER A 70 -7.43 7.03 -2.90
C SER A 70 -7.13 6.05 -1.76
N SER A 71 -6.74 4.81 -2.10
CA SER A 71 -6.38 3.77 -1.14
C SER A 71 -5.16 4.21 -0.30
N ALA A 72 -4.10 4.70 -0.94
CA ALA A 72 -2.92 5.20 -0.23
C ALA A 72 -3.26 6.39 0.68
N SER A 73 -4.13 7.30 0.23
CA SER A 73 -4.60 8.41 1.05
C SER A 73 -5.39 7.93 2.27
N MET A 74 -6.35 7.02 2.10
CA MET A 74 -7.14 6.45 3.20
C MET A 74 -6.27 5.68 4.18
N MET A 75 -5.33 4.87 3.68
CA MET A 75 -4.36 4.15 4.50
C MET A 75 -3.57 5.10 5.38
N SER A 76 -3.01 6.18 4.81
CA SER A 76 -2.19 7.14 5.59
C SER A 76 -2.97 7.73 6.76
N THR A 77 -4.25 8.09 6.56
CA THR A 77 -5.10 8.60 7.64
C THR A 77 -5.46 7.55 8.68
N ALA A 78 -5.51 6.27 8.30
CA ALA A 78 -5.89 5.19 9.20
C ALA A 78 -4.75 4.75 10.13
N VAL A 79 -3.48 4.98 9.74
CA VAL A 79 -2.32 4.44 10.46
C VAL A 79 -1.49 5.48 11.23
N ILE A 80 -1.55 6.77 10.86
CA ILE A 80 -0.86 7.83 11.64
C ILE A 80 -1.42 7.87 13.07
N GLY A 81 -0.53 7.95 14.05
CA GLY A 81 -0.83 7.92 15.48
C GLY A 81 -1.03 6.52 16.07
N LYS A 82 -0.93 5.47 15.25
CA LYS A 82 -0.95 4.07 15.72
C LYS A 82 0.46 3.56 15.97
N SER A 83 0.57 2.59 16.88
CA SER A 83 1.77 1.76 16.98
C SER A 83 1.97 0.92 15.73
N ILE A 84 3.20 0.43 15.52
CA ILE A 84 3.50 -0.48 14.40
C ILE A 84 2.64 -1.74 14.42
N ASP A 85 2.35 -2.29 15.59
CA ASP A 85 1.54 -3.51 15.72
C ASP A 85 0.06 -3.25 15.38
N GLU A 86 -0.49 -2.12 15.81
CA GLU A 86 -1.84 -1.72 15.41
C GLU A 86 -1.93 -1.43 13.90
N ALA A 87 -0.89 -0.85 13.29
CA ALA A 87 -0.84 -0.65 11.84
C ALA A 87 -0.80 -2.00 11.09
N ARG A 88 -0.09 -3.00 11.62
CA ARG A 88 -0.11 -4.38 11.09
C ARG A 88 -1.47 -5.04 11.23
N ASP A 89 -2.20 -4.77 12.31
CA ASP A 89 -3.58 -5.26 12.47
C ASP A 89 -4.52 -4.65 11.42
N VAL A 90 -4.41 -3.34 11.15
CA VAL A 90 -5.18 -2.67 10.09
C VAL A 90 -4.86 -3.28 8.71
N LEU A 91 -3.57 -3.54 8.44
CA LEU A 91 -3.14 -4.20 7.20
C LEU A 91 -3.76 -5.59 7.05
N ARG A 92 -3.76 -6.40 8.12
CA ARG A 92 -4.34 -7.75 8.11
C ARG A 92 -5.84 -7.71 7.81
N GLN A 93 -6.58 -6.85 8.51
CA GLN A 93 -8.02 -6.67 8.30
C GLN A 93 -8.33 -6.21 6.87
N PHE A 94 -7.53 -5.31 6.32
CA PHE A 94 -7.70 -4.86 4.94
C PHE A 94 -7.46 -5.99 3.92
N LYS A 95 -6.41 -6.78 4.13
CA LYS A 95 -6.11 -7.95 3.27
C LYS A 95 -7.21 -9.00 3.33
N GLU A 96 -7.71 -9.33 4.53
CA GLU A 96 -8.85 -10.24 4.73
C GLU A 96 -10.11 -9.74 4.03
N MET A 97 -10.43 -8.44 4.16
CA MET A 97 -11.57 -7.83 3.47
C MET A 97 -11.45 -7.95 1.94
N MET A 98 -10.24 -7.79 1.40
CA MET A 98 -9.96 -7.92 -0.03
C MET A 98 -9.79 -9.37 -0.48
N SER A 99 -9.95 -10.35 0.43
CA SER A 99 -9.68 -11.77 0.16
C SER A 99 -8.27 -12.05 -0.38
N ILE A 100 -7.30 -11.21 0.00
CA ILE A 100 -5.89 -11.37 -0.34
C ILE A 100 -5.28 -12.32 0.69
N HIS A 101 -4.94 -13.52 0.24
CA HIS A 101 -4.23 -14.52 1.03
C HIS A 101 -2.75 -14.45 0.66
N GLU A 102 -1.88 -14.05 1.60
CA GLU A 102 -0.45 -14.03 1.32
C GLU A 102 0.20 -15.39 1.55
N HIS A 103 1.10 -15.76 0.63
CA HIS A 103 2.25 -16.60 0.97
C HIS A 103 3.27 -15.70 1.67
N GLY A 104 3.71 -16.11 2.87
CA GLY A 104 4.35 -15.26 3.87
C GLY A 104 5.44 -14.31 3.36
N LEU A 105 5.36 -13.06 3.81
CA LEU A 105 6.47 -12.09 3.78
C LEU A 105 7.40 -12.36 4.96
N ASP A 106 7.96 -13.57 5.04
CA ASP A 106 9.09 -13.85 5.90
C ASP A 106 10.34 -13.75 5.02
N GLY A 107 11.17 -12.75 5.31
CA GLY A 107 12.42 -12.54 4.59
C GLY A 107 13.32 -13.76 4.69
N ASP A 108 13.38 -14.54 3.61
CA ASP A 108 14.48 -15.46 3.35
C ASP A 108 15.08 -15.09 1.99
N ASN A 109 16.20 -14.37 2.06
CA ASN A 109 17.12 -14.24 0.96
C ASN A 109 17.88 -15.57 0.85
N SER A 110 17.27 -16.55 0.20
CA SER A 110 17.96 -17.77 -0.22
C SER A 110 17.56 -18.14 -1.66
N ASP A 111 18.49 -17.84 -2.56
CA ASP A 111 18.80 -18.53 -3.81
C ASP A 111 17.68 -19.30 -4.52
N ARG A 112 17.22 -18.74 -5.65
CA ARG A 112 16.75 -19.56 -6.77
C ARG A 112 17.49 -19.17 -8.04
N ALA A 113 18.68 -19.75 -8.17
CA ALA A 113 19.34 -19.95 -9.45
C ALA A 113 18.79 -21.24 -10.09
N GLY A 114 18.45 -21.17 -11.39
CA GLY A 114 18.07 -22.31 -12.26
C GLY A 114 16.62 -22.76 -12.05
N ASP A 115 15.85 -23.14 -13.06
CA ASP A 115 16.15 -23.63 -14.41
C ASP A 115 14.80 -23.66 -15.14
N ASP A 116 14.68 -23.06 -16.32
CA ASP A 116 13.49 -23.20 -17.16
C ASP A 116 13.85 -22.98 -18.63
N THR A 117 14.48 -23.99 -19.24
CA THR A 117 14.33 -24.20 -20.68
C THR A 117 14.49 -25.67 -21.04
N ALA A 118 13.39 -26.42 -21.11
CA ALA A 118 13.12 -27.33 -22.22
C ALA A 118 11.75 -28.00 -22.09
N ASP A 119 11.15 -28.20 -23.27
CA ASP A 119 10.23 -29.29 -23.64
C ASP A 119 8.72 -28.99 -23.63
N GLN A 120 8.26 -28.50 -24.78
CA GLN A 120 6.90 -28.78 -25.25
C GLN A 120 6.85 -30.20 -25.82
N PRO A 121 5.80 -30.99 -25.53
CA PRO A 121 5.28 -31.96 -26.49
C PRO A 121 3.93 -31.49 -27.03
N GLY A 122 3.72 -31.77 -28.32
CA GLY A 122 2.72 -31.15 -29.18
C GLY A 122 1.32 -31.75 -29.16
N ALA A 123 0.46 -31.06 -29.90
CA ALA A 123 -0.57 -31.60 -30.79
C ALA A 123 -0.84 -30.56 -31.89
#